data_AF-A0A662UGV2-F1
#
_entry.id   AF-A0A662UGV2-F1
#
_cell.length_a   1.000
_cell.length_b   1.000
_cell.length_c   1.000
_cell.angle_alpha   90.00
_cell.angle_beta   90.00
_cell.angle_gamma   90.00
#
_symmetry.space_group_name_H-M   'P 1'
#
loop_
_entity.id
_entity.type
_entity.pdbx_description
1 polymer ?
#
loop_
_entity_poly.entity_id
_entity_poly.type
_entity_poly.pdbx_seq_one_letter_code
_entity_poly.pdbx_strand_id
1 'polypeptide(L)'
;MIMSWPFTRTSVRILLALHEVGELHISEMIRKGISPSVYRDELERLEKLGLVLVRKRGKRKVISLTERGEKVAFLFEILLRELDSDCAS
;
A
#
# COMPACT_ATOMS: atom_id res chain seq x y z
N MET A 1 17.18 -20.68 -2.41
CA MET A 1 16.65 -19.53 -3.20
C MET A 1 16.25 -18.47 -2.19
N ILE A 2 17.06 -17.42 -2.01
CA ILE A 2 16.72 -16.34 -1.07
C ILE A 2 15.52 -15.63 -1.70
N MET A 3 14.33 -15.75 -1.08
CA MET A 3 13.19 -14.94 -1.50
C MET A 3 13.55 -13.48 -1.17
N SER A 4 13.99 -12.75 -2.18
CA SER A 4 14.22 -11.31 -2.05
C SER A 4 12.92 -10.65 -1.67
N TRP A 5 12.95 -9.86 -0.59
CA TRP A 5 11.81 -9.07 -0.12
C TRP A 5 11.20 -8.27 -1.28
N PRO A 6 9.95 -8.56 -1.70
CA PRO A 6 9.40 -7.99 -2.92
C PRO A 6 8.82 -6.59 -2.71
N PHE A 7 8.84 -6.05 -1.50
CA PHE A 7 8.17 -4.78 -1.17
C PHE A 7 9.16 -3.64 -1.00
N THR A 8 8.89 -2.50 -1.64
CA THR A 8 9.64 -1.28 -1.33
C THR A 8 9.02 -0.62 -0.10
N ARG A 9 9.74 0.33 0.51
CA ARG A 9 9.17 1.16 1.59
C ARG A 9 7.90 1.88 1.12
N THR A 10 7.85 2.28 -0.15
CA THR A 10 6.65 2.89 -0.77
C THR A 10 5.50 1.89 -0.84
N SER A 11 5.76 0.63 -1.26
CA SER A 11 4.73 -0.41 -1.29
C SER A 11 4.06 -0.57 0.07
N VAL A 12 4.87 -0.70 1.13
CA VAL A 12 4.38 -0.91 2.50
C VAL A 12 3.51 0.27 2.93
N ARG A 13 3.97 1.50 2.69
CA ARG A 13 3.20 2.72 3.03
C ARG A 13 1.87 2.80 2.28
N ILE A 14 1.83 2.42 1.01
CA ILE A 14 0.58 2.43 0.21
C ILE A 14 -0.41 1.40 0.77
N LEU A 15 0.06 0.18 1.03
CA LEU A 15 -0.79 -0.90 1.53
C LEU A 15 -1.37 -0.58 2.91
N LEU A 16 -0.56 -0.04 3.83
CA LEU A 16 -1.03 0.39 5.14
C LEU A 16 -2.03 1.55 5.07
N ALA A 17 -1.76 2.55 4.22
CA ALA A 17 -2.66 3.68 4.05
C ALA A 17 -4.03 3.27 3.48
N LEU A 18 -4.05 2.28 2.58
CA LEU A 18 -5.31 1.73 2.06
C LEU A 18 -6.01 0.84 3.08
N HIS A 19 -5.29 0.14 3.95
CA HIS A 19 -5.87 -0.67 5.02
C HIS A 19 -6.62 0.20 6.06
N GLU A 20 -6.03 1.34 6.42
CA GLU A 20 -6.63 2.28 7.38
C GLU A 20 -7.88 2.97 6.83
N VAL A 21 -7.90 3.30 5.52
CA VAL A 21 -8.93 4.18 4.92
C VAL A 21 -9.92 3.41 4.01
N GLY A 22 -9.57 2.20 3.58
CA GLY A 22 -10.32 1.35 2.65
C GLY A 22 -10.13 1.74 1.18
N GLU A 23 -10.56 2.93 0.79
CA GLU A 23 -10.41 3.45 -0.58
C GLU A 23 -9.73 4.82 -0.58
N LEU A 24 -8.75 5.01 -1.47
CA LEU A 24 -8.10 6.29 -1.65
C LEU A 24 -8.28 6.82 -3.07
N HIS A 25 -8.63 8.10 -3.17
CA HIS A 25 -8.44 8.81 -4.41
C HIS A 25 -6.96 9.10 -4.63
N ILE A 26 -6.50 9.00 -5.88
CA ILE A 26 -5.13 9.39 -6.26
C ILE A 26 -4.78 10.81 -5.77
N SER A 27 -5.74 11.73 -5.81
CA SER A 27 -5.59 13.10 -5.31
C SER A 27 -5.36 13.20 -3.79
N GLU A 28 -5.85 12.23 -3.01
CA GLU A 28 -5.66 12.18 -1.56
C GLU A 28 -4.30 11.60 -1.19
N MET A 29 -3.76 10.67 -1.98
CA MET A 29 -2.39 10.20 -1.82
C MET A 29 -1.37 11.34 -1.96
N ILE A 30 -1.61 12.26 -2.89
CA ILE A 30 -0.77 13.47 -3.07
C ILE A 30 -0.85 14.37 -1.82
N ARG A 31 -2.04 14.56 -1.26
CA ARG A 31 -2.21 15.34 -0.01
C ARG A 31 -1.53 14.71 1.20
N LYS A 32 -1.40 13.39 1.24
CA LYS A 32 -0.62 12.64 2.25
C LYS A 32 0.89 12.64 1.98
N GLY A 33 1.37 13.45 1.03
CA GLY A 33 2.80 13.63 0.76
C GLY A 33 3.41 12.51 -0.08
N ILE A 34 2.60 11.69 -0.77
CA ILE A 34 3.10 10.64 -1.66
C ILE A 34 3.19 11.23 -3.09
N SER A 35 4.41 11.35 -3.61
CA SER A 35 4.66 11.98 -4.92
C SER A 35 4.03 11.20 -6.09
N PRO A 36 3.33 11.89 -7.03
CA PRO A 36 2.68 11.30 -8.21
C PRO A 36 3.50 10.32 -9.05
N SER A 37 4.78 10.62 -9.26
CA SER A 37 5.67 9.79 -10.08
C SER A 37 6.07 8.51 -9.35
N VAL A 38 6.23 8.58 -8.03
CA VAL A 38 6.78 7.48 -7.21
C VAL A 38 5.75 6.40 -6.94
N TYR A 39 4.46 6.75 -6.82
CA TYR A 39 3.42 5.74 -6.60
C TYR A 39 2.84 5.16 -7.89
N ARG A 40 3.01 5.75 -9.07
CA ARG A 40 2.40 5.20 -10.30
C ARG A 40 3.00 3.84 -10.64
N ASP A 41 4.31 3.77 -10.78
CA ASP A 41 5.02 2.52 -11.12
C ASP A 41 4.83 1.49 -10.01
N GLU A 42 4.81 1.95 -8.75
CA GLU A 42 4.57 1.09 -7.59
C GLU A 42 3.13 0.55 -7.54
N LEU A 43 2.12 1.36 -7.86
CA LEU A 43 0.73 0.91 -7.94
C LEU A 43 0.53 -0.08 -9.08
N GLU A 44 1.11 0.16 -10.25
CA GLU A 44 1.07 -0.80 -11.36
C GLU A 44 1.71 -2.13 -10.95
N ARG A 45 2.80 -2.09 -10.18
CA ARG A 45 3.46 -3.28 -9.65
C ARG A 45 2.58 -4.01 -8.63
N LEU A 46 1.99 -3.28 -7.67
CA LEU A 46 1.08 -3.85 -6.67
C LEU A 46 -0.20 -4.42 -7.30
N GLU A 47 -0.69 -3.81 -8.37
CA GLU A 47 -1.84 -4.30 -9.15
C GLU A 47 -1.47 -5.60 -9.87
N LYS A 48 -0.28 -5.68 -10.50
CA LYS A 48 0.25 -6.92 -11.10
C LYS A 48 0.44 -8.05 -10.09
N LEU A 49 0.80 -7.72 -8.85
CA LEU A 49 0.89 -8.68 -7.74
C LEU A 49 -0.50 -9.11 -7.21
N GLY A 50 -1.57 -8.49 -7.69
CA GLY A 50 -2.94 -8.76 -7.25
C GLY A 50 -3.19 -8.31 -5.81
N LEU A 51 -2.54 -7.23 -5.37
CA LEU A 51 -2.69 -6.68 -4.02
C LEU A 51 -3.63 -5.49 -3.98
N VAL A 52 -3.64 -4.65 -5.02
CA VAL A 52 -4.54 -3.51 -5.15
C VAL A 52 -5.39 -3.61 -6.41
N LEU A 53 -6.51 -2.87 -6.43
CA LEU A 53 -7.35 -2.66 -7.59
C LEU A 53 -7.42 -1.17 -7.90
N VAL A 54 -7.14 -0.79 -9.16
CA VAL A 54 -7.29 0.59 -9.62
C VAL A 54 -8.54 0.70 -10.50
N ARG A 55 -9.59 1.34 -9.97
CA ARG A 55 -10.86 1.54 -10.67
C ARG A 55 -11.03 2.97 -11.15
N LYS A 56 -11.70 3.15 -12.28
CA LYS A 56 -12.15 4.48 -12.73
C LYS A 56 -13.54 4.75 -12.16
N ARG A 57 -13.70 5.87 -11.45
CA ARG A 57 -14.99 6.40 -10.98
C ARG A 57 -15.17 7.79 -11.61
N GLY A 58 -15.84 7.84 -12.75
CA GLY A 58 -15.93 9.05 -13.59
C GLY A 58 -14.56 9.48 -14.12
N LYS A 59 -14.17 10.73 -13.89
CA LYS A 59 -12.85 11.28 -14.27
C LYS A 59 -11.73 10.92 -13.29
N ARG A 60 -12.03 10.27 -12.16
CA ARG A 60 -11.06 9.99 -11.09
C ARG A 60 -10.69 8.52 -11.06
N LYS A 61 -9.45 8.24 -10.66
CA LYS A 61 -8.99 6.89 -10.29
C LYS A 61 -9.15 6.71 -8.77
N VAL A 62 -9.71 5.57 -8.39
CA VAL A 62 -9.88 5.11 -7.00
C VAL A 62 -9.06 3.85 -6.85
N ILE A 63 -8.37 3.74 -5.73
CA ILE A 63 -7.53 2.59 -5.41
C ILE A 63 -8.10 1.95 -4.15
N SER A 64 -8.18 0.63 -4.15
CA SER A 64 -8.59 -0.16 -3.00
C SER A 64 -7.74 -1.43 -2.88
N LEU A 65 -7.75 -2.05 -1.69
CA LEU A 65 -7.12 -3.35 -1.50
C LEU A 65 -7.99 -4.46 -2.09
N THR A 66 -7.31 -5.48 -2.61
CA THR A 66 -7.93 -6.79 -2.80
C THR A 66 -7.99 -7.53 -1.46
N GLU A 67 -8.72 -8.64 -1.39
CA GLU A 67 -8.69 -9.52 -0.21
C GLU A 67 -7.26 -9.98 0.13
N ARG A 68 -6.43 -10.24 -0.89
CA ARG A 68 -5.02 -10.61 -0.70
C ARG A 68 -4.21 -9.43 -0.18
N GLY A 69 -4.44 -8.24 -0.72
CA GLY A 69 -3.82 -6.99 -0.28
C GLY A 69 -4.11 -6.69 1.19
N GLU A 70 -5.35 -6.92 1.61
CA GLU A 70 -5.79 -6.72 2.99
C GLU A 70 -4.99 -7.57 3.96
N LYS A 71 -4.85 -8.87 3.66
CA LYS A 71 -4.06 -9.80 4.48
C LYS A 71 -2.60 -9.39 4.56
N VAL A 72 -2.02 -8.95 3.45
CA VAL A 72 -0.61 -8.48 3.41
C VAL A 72 -0.43 -7.19 4.21
N ALA A 73 -1.35 -6.24 4.08
CA ALA A 73 -1.30 -4.99 4.82
C ALA A 73 -1.43 -5.22 6.33
N PHE A 74 -2.34 -6.10 6.74
CA PHE A 74 -2.49 -6.52 8.13
C PHE A 74 -1.22 -7.15 8.72
N LEU A 75 -0.53 -8.02 7.96
CA LEU A 75 0.76 -8.58 8.38
C LEU A 75 1.83 -7.50 8.59
N PHE A 76 1.88 -6.47 7.72
CA PHE A 76 2.81 -5.36 7.91
C PHE A 76 2.47 -4.51 9.14
N GLU A 77 1.19 -4.33 9.44
CA GLU A 77 0.77 -3.61 10.64
C GLU A 77 1.27 -4.33 11.89
N ILE A 78 1.09 -5.65 11.98
CA ILE A 78 1.58 -6.46 13.11
C ILE A 78 3.11 -6.35 13.22
N LEU A 79 3.83 -6.59 12.11
CA LEU A 79 5.28 -6.53 12.07
C LEU A 79 5.84 -5.18 12.55
N LEU A 80 5.22 -4.07 12.15
CA LEU A 80 5.66 -2.75 12.57
C LEU A 80 5.40 -2.50 14.06
N ARG A 81 4.26 -2.96 14.58
CA ARG A 81 3.97 -2.85 16.03
C ARG A 81 4.95 -3.65 16.88
N GLU A 82 5.31 -4.85 16.45
CA GLU A 82 6.31 -5.69 17.15
C GLU A 82 7.70 -5.02 17.15
N LEU A 83 8.11 -4.46 16.01
CA LEU A 83 9.37 -3.72 15.92
C LEU A 83 9.40 -2.47 16.81
N ASP A 84 8.28 -1.74 16.88
CA ASP A 84 8.16 -0.57 17.75
C ASP A 84 8.20 -0.96 19.23
N SER A 85 7.65 -2.12 19.62
CA SER A 85 7.73 -2.60 21.01
C SER A 85 9.13 -3.04 21.42
N ASP A 86 9.91 -3.62 20.50
CA ASP A 86 11.29 -4.04 20.77
C ASP A 86 12.26 -2.85 20.86
N CYS A 87 11.99 -1.73 20.16
CA CYS A 87 12.79 -0.52 20.27
C CYS A 87 12.48 0.36 21.50
N ALA A 88 11.37 0.11 22.19
CA ALA A 88 10.97 0.80 23.42
C ALA A 88 11.45 0.10 24.70
N SER A 89 12.12 -1.04 24.57
CA SER A 89 12.69 -1.88 25.63
C SER A 89 14.20 -1.68 25.77
#